data_AF-A0A968I772-F1
#
_entry.id   AF-A0A968I772-F1
#
_cell.length_a   1.000
_cell.length_b   1.000
_cell.length_c   1.000
_cell.angle_alpha   90.00
_cell.angle_beta   90.00
_cell.angle_gamma   90.00
#
_symmetry.space_group_name_H-M   'P 1'
#
loop_
_entity.id
_entity.type
_entity.pdbx_description
1 polymer ?
#
loop_
_entity_poly.entity_id
_entity_poly.type
_entity_poly.pdbx_seq_one_letter_code
_entity_poly.pdbx_strand_id
1 'polypeptide(L)'
;MVICGSTNPSKLEPVRSVFASLEPDLRVVGHNVPSGVSDQPVGWEETALGARHRARAALEVRGAVYGVGLKVGSWRTRTARGCCPSRRW
;
A
#
# COMPACT_ATOMS: atom_id res chain seq x y z
N MET A 1 -4.22 11.65 -12.76
CA MET A 1 -4.03 10.18 -12.75
C MET A 1 -3.70 9.71 -11.34
N VAL A 2 -4.18 8.55 -10.93
CA VAL A 2 -3.82 7.90 -9.66
C VAL A 2 -2.71 6.89 -9.94
N ILE A 3 -1.61 6.96 -9.21
CA ILE A 3 -0.51 6.00 -9.30
C ILE A 3 -0.51 5.11 -8.06
N CYS A 4 -0.65 3.80 -8.25
CA CYS A 4 -0.39 2.82 -7.21
C CYS A 4 1.08 2.42 -7.25
N GLY A 5 1.79 2.49 -6.12
CA GLY A 5 3.17 2.03 -5.96
C GLY A 5 3.31 0.50 -5.93
N SER A 6 2.60 -0.18 -6.84
CA SER A 6 2.65 -1.62 -7.07
C SER A 6 2.02 -1.95 -8.43
N THR A 7 2.57 -2.95 -9.11
CA THR A 7 1.95 -3.57 -10.30
C THR A 7 1.21 -4.88 -9.96
N ASN A 8 1.31 -5.38 -8.72
CA ASN A 8 0.61 -6.59 -8.29
C ASN A 8 -0.93 -6.36 -8.34
N PRO A 9 -1.69 -7.20 -9.10
CA PRO A 9 -3.14 -7.08 -9.22
C PRO A 9 -3.88 -7.08 -7.88
N SER A 10 -3.47 -7.92 -6.92
CA SER A 10 -4.08 -8.00 -5.58
C SER A 10 -3.99 -6.70 -4.79
N LYS A 11 -3.09 -5.79 -5.19
CA LYS A 11 -2.97 -4.44 -4.62
C LYS A 11 -3.60 -3.38 -5.51
N LEU A 12 -3.53 -3.55 -6.84
CA LEU A 12 -4.02 -2.57 -7.79
C LEU A 12 -5.54 -2.55 -7.92
N GLU A 13 -6.20 -3.72 -7.92
CA GLU A 13 -7.66 -3.81 -8.11
C GLU A 13 -8.45 -3.15 -6.97
N PRO A 14 -8.08 -3.30 -5.68
CA PRO A 14 -8.75 -2.56 -4.61
C PRO A 14 -8.64 -1.04 -4.78
N VAL A 15 -7.50 -0.53 -5.24
CA VAL A 15 -7.32 0.91 -5.51
C VAL A 15 -8.22 1.34 -6.67
N ARG A 16 -8.28 0.55 -7.74
CA ARG A 16 -9.22 0.79 -8.86
C ARG A 16 -10.66 0.84 -8.39
N SER A 17 -11.09 -0.13 -7.59
CA SER A 17 -12.46 -0.21 -7.08
C SER A 17 -12.83 1.03 -6.26
N VAL A 18 -11.94 1.50 -5.38
CA VAL A 18 -12.22 2.69 -4.55
C VAL A 18 -12.29 3.95 -5.40
N PHE A 19 -11.32 4.16 -6.30
CA PHE A 19 -11.31 5.36 -7.14
C PHE A 19 -12.41 5.34 -8.21
N ALA A 20 -12.85 4.19 -8.67
CA ALA A 20 -14.02 4.09 -9.55
C ALA A 20 -15.30 4.61 -8.88
N SER A 21 -15.41 4.51 -7.54
CA SER A 21 -16.55 5.05 -6.79
C SER A 21 -16.38 6.51 -6.37
N LEU A 22 -15.14 6.96 -6.14
CA LEU A 22 -14.86 8.33 -5.68
C LEU A 22 -14.73 9.32 -6.83
N GLU A 23 -14.00 8.95 -7.88
CA GLU A 23 -13.61 9.81 -9.00
C GLU A 23 -13.51 8.96 -10.28
N PRO A 24 -14.65 8.62 -10.93
CA PRO A 24 -14.72 7.66 -12.03
C PRO A 24 -13.82 8.01 -13.23
N ASP A 25 -13.60 9.30 -13.47
CA ASP A 25 -12.79 9.79 -14.59
C ASP A 25 -11.27 9.69 -14.32
N LEU A 26 -10.86 9.42 -13.07
CA LEU A 26 -9.46 9.26 -12.72
C LEU A 26 -8.94 7.86 -13.08
N ARG A 27 -8.12 7.80 -14.13
CA ARG A 27 -7.36 6.60 -14.48
C ARG A 27 -6.42 6.19 -13.33
N VAL A 28 -6.48 4.91 -12.94
CA VAL A 28 -5.58 4.28 -11.97
C VAL A 28 -4.54 3.41 -12.68
N VAL A 29 -3.26 3.68 -12.44
CA VAL A 29 -2.12 2.97 -13.05
C VAL A 29 -1.18 2.45 -11.97
N GLY A 30 -0.73 1.20 -12.11
CA GLY A 30 0.30 0.63 -11.24
C GLY A 30 1.70 0.99 -11.72
N HIS A 31 2.58 1.36 -10.80
CA HIS A 31 4.00 1.60 -11.03
C HIS A 31 4.84 0.75 -10.10
N ASN A 32 5.88 0.11 -10.63
CA ASN A 32 6.82 -0.63 -9.81
C ASN A 32 7.73 0.37 -9.08
N VAL A 33 7.67 0.42 -7.76
CA VAL A 33 8.50 1.31 -6.93
C VAL A 33 9.04 0.53 -5.73
N PRO A 34 10.28 0.80 -5.29
CA PRO A 34 10.86 0.13 -4.13
C PRO A 34 10.10 0.50 -2.84
N SER A 35 9.94 -0.44 -1.91
CA SER A 35 9.36 -0.13 -0.59
C SER A 35 10.34 0.52 0.38
N GLY A 36 11.65 0.44 0.14
CA GLY A 36 12.68 0.95 1.06
C GLY A 36 12.68 0.28 2.44
N VAL A 37 12.01 -0.87 2.57
CA VAL A 37 11.94 -1.75 3.74
C VAL A 37 11.95 -3.20 3.25
N SER A 38 12.05 -4.16 4.16
CA SER A 38 12.01 -5.60 3.86
C SER A 38 10.81 -5.99 2.97
N ASP A 39 10.97 -7.05 2.17
CA ASP A 39 9.87 -7.60 1.38
C ASP A 39 8.72 -8.05 2.27
N GLN A 40 9.05 -8.63 3.43
CA GLN A 40 8.12 -8.99 4.50
C GLN A 40 8.44 -8.17 5.76
N PRO A 41 7.87 -6.97 5.91
CA PRO A 41 8.09 -6.14 7.08
C PRO A 41 7.42 -6.74 8.31
N VAL A 42 8.03 -6.51 9.48
CA VAL A 42 7.55 -7.01 10.76
C VAL A 42 7.15 -5.84 11.64
N GLY A 43 5.91 -5.87 12.11
CA GLY A 43 5.34 -4.81 12.93
C GLY A 43 4.73 -3.67 12.12
N TRP A 44 4.08 -2.76 12.85
CA TRP A 44 3.31 -1.67 12.27
C TRP A 44 4.22 -0.64 11.62
N GLU A 45 5.28 -0.26 12.32
CA GLU A 45 6.18 0.84 11.97
C GLU A 45 6.84 0.60 10.62
N GLU A 46 7.45 -0.58 10.43
CA GLU A 46 8.11 -0.94 9.17
C GLU A 46 7.10 -1.08 8.02
N THR A 47 5.92 -1.66 8.30
CA THR A 47 4.86 -1.83 7.30
C THR A 47 4.31 -0.48 6.82
N ALA A 48 4.03 0.43 7.76
CA ALA A 48 3.56 1.77 7.49
C ALA A 48 4.64 2.59 6.76
N LEU A 49 5.91 2.45 7.14
CA LEU A 49 7.03 3.08 6.45
C LEU A 49 7.11 2.62 4.99
N GLY A 50 7.04 1.30 4.75
CA GLY A 50 7.04 0.74 3.41
C GLY A 50 5.86 1.20 2.54
N ALA A 51 4.67 1.34 3.13
CA ALA A 51 3.51 1.91 2.45
C ALA A 51 3.73 3.40 2.10
N ARG A 52 4.24 4.21 3.03
CA ARG A 52 4.54 5.64 2.81
C ARG A 52 5.59 5.86 1.73
N HIS A 53 6.67 5.07 1.74
CA HIS A 53 7.69 5.14 0.68
C HIS A 53 7.11 4.86 -0.70
N ARG A 54 6.27 3.83 -0.82
CA ARG A 54 5.58 3.51 -2.08
C ARG A 54 4.64 4.64 -2.53
N ALA A 55 3.86 5.20 -1.61
CA ALA A 55 2.95 6.31 -1.91
C ALA A 55 3.71 7.56 -2.39
N ARG A 56 4.81 7.91 -1.71
CA ARG A 56 5.65 9.07 -2.08
C ARG A 56 6.31 8.86 -3.43
N ALA A 57 6.94 7.70 -3.67
CA ALA A 57 7.54 7.39 -4.96
C ALA A 57 6.51 7.38 -6.10
N ALA A 58 5.27 6.96 -5.83
CA ALA A 58 4.17 7.02 -6.79
C ALA A 58 3.75 8.46 -7.13
N LEU A 59 3.80 9.39 -6.16
CA LEU A 59 3.52 10.81 -6.40
C LEU A 59 4.57 11.51 -7.28
N GLU A 60 5.83 11.05 -7.26
CA GLU A 60 6.89 11.62 -8.10
C GLU A 60 6.75 11.25 -9.60
N VAL A 61 5.83 10.34 -9.94
CA VAL A 61 5.55 10.00 -11.33
C VAL A 61 4.86 11.18 -12.02
N ARG A 62 5.41 11.60 -13.17
CA ARG A 62 4.87 12.73 -13.94
C ARG A 62 3.37 12.56 -14.23
N GLY A 63 2.58 13.55 -13.83
CA GLY A 63 1.12 13.56 -14.02
C GLY A 63 0.33 12.79 -12.96
N ALA A 64 0.99 12.28 -11.92
CA ALA A 64 0.32 11.79 -10.72
C ALA A 64 -0.40 12.94 -10.00
N VAL A 65 -1.67 12.73 -9.70
CA VAL A 65 -2.49 13.59 -8.84
C VAL A 65 -2.57 12.98 -7.44
N TYR A 66 -2.61 11.64 -7.38
CA TYR A 66 -2.59 10.86 -6.15
C TYR A 66 -1.55 9.75 -6.27
N GLY A 67 -0.83 9.46 -5.18
CA GLY A 67 0.04 8.31 -5.05
C GLY A 67 -0.41 7.41 -3.90
N VAL A 68 -0.58 6.12 -4.19
CA VAL A 68 -1.15 5.14 -3.28
C VAL A 68 -0.12 4.05 -2.99
N GLY A 69 0.19 3.83 -1.72
CA GLY A 69 1.12 2.80 -1.28
C GLY A 69 0.44 1.71 -0.48
N LEU A 70 0.65 0.45 -0.88
CA LEU A 70 0.11 -0.74 -0.20
C LEU A 70 1.23 -1.72 0.16
N LYS A 71 1.33 -2.05 1.45
CA LYS A 71 2.28 -3.01 1.98
C LYS A 71 1.58 -3.92 2.99
N VAL A 72 1.81 -5.22 2.84
CA VAL A 72 1.38 -6.21 3.84
C VAL A 72 2.52 -6.39 4.83
N GLY A 73 2.17 -6.42 6.11
CA GLY A 73 3.08 -6.67 7.20
C GLY A 73 2.78 -7.99 7.89
N SER A 74 3.76 -8.48 8.65
CA SER A 74 3.59 -9.61 9.56
C SER A 74 3.85 -9.17 11.00
N TRP A 75 3.42 -9.97 11.95
CA TRP A 75 3.67 -9.74 13.36
C TRP A 75 4.32 -11.00 13.91
N ARG A 76 5.41 -10.85 14.65
CA ARG A 76 5.98 -11.99 15.39
C ARG A 76 5.17 -12.17 16.66
N THR A 77 4.39 -13.24 16.72
CA THR A 77 3.79 -13.69 17.98
C THR A 77 4.76 -14.66 18.63
N ARG A 78 5.08 -14.45 19.92
CA ARG A 78 5.77 -15.45 20.74
C ARG A 78 4.79 -16.59 20.99
N THR A 79 4.83 -17.61 20.13
CA THR A 79 4.24 -18.96 20.29
C THR A 79 2.85 -19.07 20.95
N ALA A 80 1.88 -19.47 20.12
CA ALA A 80 0.61 -20.14 20.41
C ALA A 80 -0.53 -19.34 21.08
N ARG A 81 -1.64 -19.30 20.32
CA ARG A 81 -2.98 -18.75 20.57
C ARG A 81 -3.14 -17.26 20.27
N GLY A 82 -4.01 -17.01 19.30
CA GLY A 82 -4.25 -15.72 18.71
C GLY A 82 -4.62 -14.66 19.74
N CYS A 83 -4.04 -13.50 19.55
CA CYS A 83 -4.72 -12.23 19.79
C CYS A 83 -4.08 -11.23 18.85
N CYS A 84 -4.81 -10.86 17.81
CA CYS A 84 -4.68 -9.54 17.23
C CYS A 84 -4.82 -8.57 18.42
N PRO A 85 -3.77 -7.82 18.81
CA PRO A 85 -3.90 -6.90 19.92
C PRO A 85 -4.99 -5.92 19.54
N SER A 86 -6.06 -5.92 20.32
CA SER A 86 -7.27 -5.13 20.16
C SER A 86 -6.94 -3.65 20.00
N ARG A 87 -6.69 -3.22 18.77
CA ARG A 87 -6.75 -1.81 18.37
C ARG A 87 -7.73 -1.71 17.22
N ARG A 88 -8.79 -0.95 17.51
CA ARG A 88 -9.91 -0.63 16.62
C ARG A 88 -9.37 -0.20 15.26
N TRP A 89 -9.86 -0.85 14.22
CA TRP A 89 -9.87 -0.32 12.87
C TRP A 89 -11.12 0.53 12.72
#